data_AF-A0A497AQL4-F1
#
_entry.id   AF-A0A497AQL4-F1
#
_cell.length_a   1.000
_cell.length_b   1.000
_cell.length_c   1.000
_cell.angle_alpha   90.00
_cell.angle_beta   90.00
_cell.angle_gamma   90.00
#
_symmetry.space_group_name_H-M   'P 1'
#
loop_
_entity.id
_entity.type
_entity.pdbx_description
1 polymer ?
#
loop_
_entity_poly.entity_id
_entity_poly.type
_entity_poly.pdbx_seq_one_letter_code
_entity_poly.pdbx_strand_id
1 'polypeptide(L)'
;MNTSYYRRKRKRGRKGKKIRIAPPSVGAGFIGHIFIRPPSGPSGFNVGDEIFEYRRKITITEKSGKNLEDYNIRLDFTSSNFDFSAVQKRGEDIRFTDHRGNLLDYYIEQWNPADEKGIVWVRVPNIASLSTATLYMYYGNSSVTSLSNGSGTWLFFDDFKPTDKFALLGVFTDVHASDQCNKPEWYCAEWQTRMSLAISKFNEMIFRGLHLVVSSGDFIDEEGCGGGCSETKDQILETLQSQASLVEDLQCDLYYCLGNHELRKLTKAEFMNVVGMEEKYYYVDINDDFRVVVLDAQFNPSTGEDRNAEIYGEGYVPEEELDWLANVALNTTRKCIVFSHQLLCDGGGYTSYHYVSNRSDVRSILEAAGNVIAVVQGHIHADLFEIINGIPYFAMEAMVDGEGLSSATYALFWAFANGEVGKLGERGTDTSIVGSSSPNPANWSIVSGSWKIAGFLQGYPPAAGQYARLHSKQSFENVAIRWKQQSLVDYTSIAFRIQDENNYYYYHCTHDEIRKYQNASTITIMELSEIDETLLHTMEVRLFGTHIEILCDDEVLGGVDDGDLPESGSIGFLVWPPGKGAQMDVCVRKYTSPEPEVVIGSEETS
;
A
#
# COMPACT_ATOMS: atom_id res chain seq x y z
N MET A 1 -60.70 34.57 15.75
CA MET A 1 -60.17 34.15 14.44
C MET A 1 -58.83 34.82 14.24
N ASN A 2 -57.71 34.20 13.87
CA ASN A 2 -57.18 32.85 14.01
C ASN A 2 -55.71 33.02 13.55
N THR A 3 -54.72 32.79 14.39
CA THR A 3 -53.30 32.68 13.99
C THR A 3 -52.78 31.35 14.52
N SER A 4 -52.27 30.49 13.64
CA SER A 4 -51.76 29.17 13.98
C SER A 4 -50.23 29.15 13.98
N TYR A 5 -49.68 28.71 15.10
CA TYR A 5 -48.28 28.33 15.33
C TYR A 5 -48.25 26.82 15.63
N TYR A 6 -47.29 26.07 15.09
CA TYR A 6 -46.91 24.77 15.65
C TYR A 6 -45.41 24.52 15.56
N ARG A 7 -44.78 24.27 16.72
CA ARG A 7 -43.37 23.87 16.90
C ARG A 7 -43.28 22.74 17.93
N ARG A 8 -42.50 21.71 17.57
CA ARG A 8 -41.77 20.66 18.35
C ARG A 8 -42.29 20.19 19.72
N LYS A 9 -42.41 18.86 19.89
CA LYS A 9 -42.48 18.17 21.20
C LYS A 9 -41.25 17.27 21.45
N ARG A 10 -40.57 17.53 22.57
CA ARG A 10 -39.71 16.59 23.33
C ARG A 10 -40.59 15.63 24.15
N LYS A 11 -40.09 14.43 24.49
CA LYS A 11 -40.63 13.60 25.58
C LYS A 11 -39.52 13.17 26.55
N ARG A 12 -39.73 13.47 27.84
CA ARG A 12 -39.07 12.88 29.01
C ARG A 12 -40.15 12.60 30.07
N GLY A 13 -40.09 11.43 30.70
CA GLY A 13 -40.47 11.21 32.10
C GLY A 13 -41.77 10.47 32.41
N ARG A 14 -41.65 9.37 33.18
CA ARG A 14 -42.65 8.97 34.18
C ARG A 14 -41.94 8.51 35.46
N LYS A 15 -42.37 9.07 36.60
CA LYS A 15 -41.83 8.91 37.96
C LYS A 15 -42.55 7.78 38.72
N GLY A 16 -41.81 7.05 39.56
CA GLY A 16 -42.33 6.13 40.58
C GLY A 16 -41.87 6.54 42.00
N LYS A 17 -42.71 6.24 43.00
CA LYS A 17 -42.83 6.75 44.39
C LYS A 17 -41.61 6.70 45.33
N LYS A 18 -41.56 7.66 46.27
CA LYS A 18 -40.78 7.64 47.53
C LYS A 18 -41.60 7.02 48.68
N ILE A 19 -40.98 6.18 49.51
CA ILE A 19 -41.43 5.83 50.87
C ILE A 19 -40.25 6.04 51.83
N ARG A 20 -40.49 6.70 52.96
CA ARG A 20 -39.56 6.94 54.08
C ARG A 20 -39.71 5.82 55.12
N ILE A 21 -38.60 5.32 55.69
CA ILE A 21 -38.59 4.57 56.95
C ILE A 21 -37.41 5.08 57.81
N ALA A 22 -37.67 5.27 59.11
CA ALA A 22 -36.74 5.72 60.16
C ALA A 22 -36.06 4.50 60.88
N PRO A 23 -34.93 4.66 61.60
CA PRO A 23 -34.20 3.57 62.29
C PRO A 23 -34.81 3.29 63.68
N PRO A 24 -34.36 2.35 64.55
CA PRO A 24 -33.13 1.51 64.58
C PRO A 24 -33.33 0.03 65.06
N SER A 25 -32.26 -0.80 65.07
CA SER A 25 -31.86 -1.61 66.26
C SER A 25 -30.61 -2.47 65.97
N VAL A 26 -29.68 -2.44 66.94
CA VAL A 26 -28.40 -3.16 66.96
C VAL A 26 -28.63 -4.64 67.26
N GLY A 27 -27.92 -5.52 66.55
CA GLY A 27 -27.83 -6.96 66.86
C GLY A 27 -26.49 -7.50 66.34
N ALA A 28 -25.61 -7.84 67.28
CA ALA A 28 -24.27 -8.38 67.02
C ALA A 28 -24.31 -9.82 66.48
N GLY A 29 -23.35 -10.19 65.64
CA GLY A 29 -23.00 -11.61 65.47
C GLY A 29 -22.38 -12.00 64.13
N PHE A 30 -21.09 -12.37 64.21
CA PHE A 30 -20.31 -13.21 63.29
C PHE A 30 -19.76 -12.61 62.00
N ILE A 31 -18.46 -12.29 62.08
CA ILE A 31 -17.53 -12.07 60.97
C ILE A 31 -17.31 -13.41 60.27
N GLY A 32 -17.94 -13.59 59.12
CA GLY A 32 -17.42 -14.45 58.06
C GLY A 32 -16.79 -13.54 57.01
N HIS A 33 -15.46 -13.46 56.97
CA HIS A 33 -14.77 -12.82 55.86
C HIS A 33 -14.98 -13.66 54.60
N ILE A 34 -16.06 -13.42 53.87
CA ILE A 34 -16.12 -13.73 52.45
C ILE A 34 -15.20 -12.72 51.77
N PHE A 35 -13.99 -13.15 51.41
CA PHE A 35 -13.21 -12.45 50.40
C PHE A 35 -14.00 -12.55 49.09
N ILE A 36 -14.80 -11.52 48.79
CA ILE A 36 -15.22 -11.28 47.42
C ILE A 36 -13.94 -10.89 46.69
N ARG A 37 -13.35 -11.83 45.94
CA ARG A 37 -12.33 -11.51 44.95
C ARG A 37 -12.92 -10.40 44.07
N PRO A 38 -12.19 -9.31 43.77
CA PRO A 38 -12.63 -8.40 42.72
C PRO A 38 -12.85 -9.23 41.45
N PRO A 39 -13.82 -8.87 40.59
CA PRO A 39 -14.04 -9.57 39.34
C PRO A 39 -12.69 -9.65 38.63
N SER A 40 -12.28 -10.87 38.27
CA SER A 40 -11.10 -11.08 37.43
C SER A 40 -11.22 -10.14 36.24
N GLY A 41 -10.19 -9.32 36.00
CA GLY A 41 -10.06 -8.62 34.73
C GLY A 41 -10.12 -9.62 33.56
N PRO A 42 -10.17 -9.14 32.31
CA PRO A 42 -10.15 -10.02 31.15
C PRO A 42 -9.02 -11.04 31.31
N SER A 43 -9.33 -12.33 31.17
CA SER A 43 -8.33 -13.38 31.15
C SER A 43 -7.48 -13.19 29.91
N GLY A 44 -6.19 -12.93 30.08
CA GLY A 44 -5.26 -12.74 28.98
C GLY A 44 -3.86 -12.40 29.47
N PHE A 45 -2.91 -12.39 28.55
CA PHE A 45 -1.53 -11.98 28.79
C PHE A 45 -1.43 -10.46 28.70
N ASN A 46 -0.90 -9.81 29.75
CA ASN A 46 -0.75 -8.36 29.77
C ASN A 46 0.59 -7.94 29.13
N VAL A 47 0.54 -6.97 28.22
CA VAL A 47 1.71 -6.28 27.68
C VAL A 47 1.45 -4.77 27.80
N GLY A 48 2.05 -4.13 28.79
CA GLY A 48 1.65 -2.76 29.17
C GLY A 48 0.21 -2.73 29.67
N ASP A 49 -0.61 -1.85 29.09
CA ASP A 49 -2.04 -1.72 29.39
C ASP A 49 -2.93 -2.58 28.48
N GLU A 50 -2.33 -3.30 27.52
CA GLU A 50 -3.03 -4.12 26.53
C GLU A 50 -3.11 -5.58 26.96
N ILE A 51 -4.21 -6.25 26.60
CA ILE A 51 -4.47 -7.66 26.94
C ILE A 51 -4.54 -8.49 25.66
N PHE A 52 -3.77 -9.56 25.60
CA PHE A 52 -3.67 -10.48 24.47
C PHE A 52 -4.20 -11.86 24.84
N GLU A 53 -4.90 -12.52 23.92
CA GLU A 53 -5.46 -13.86 24.16
C GLU A 53 -4.39 -14.95 24.14
N TYR A 54 -3.38 -14.80 23.27
CA TYR A 54 -2.39 -15.83 23.00
C TYR A 54 -0.97 -15.33 23.24
N ARG A 55 -0.09 -16.27 23.61
CA ARG A 55 1.35 -16.04 23.67
C ARG A 55 2.13 -17.23 23.14
N ARG A 56 3.29 -16.98 22.54
CA ARG A 56 4.28 -18.02 22.18
C ARG A 56 5.64 -17.68 22.76
N LYS A 57 6.29 -18.69 23.35
CA LYS A 57 7.70 -18.58 23.77
C LYS A 57 8.61 -18.72 22.55
N ILE A 58 9.58 -17.84 22.40
CA ILE A 58 10.63 -17.93 21.38
C ILE A 58 11.96 -18.17 22.10
N THR A 59 12.67 -19.20 21.66
CA THR A 59 13.98 -19.58 22.22
C THR A 59 15.05 -19.36 21.18
N ILE A 60 16.07 -18.57 21.51
CA ILE A 60 17.17 -18.23 20.61
C ILE A 60 18.46 -18.80 21.18
N THR A 61 19.19 -19.60 20.41
CA THR A 61 20.46 -20.20 20.83
C THR A 61 21.60 -19.61 20.01
N GLU A 62 22.52 -18.93 20.69
CA GLU A 62 23.74 -18.38 20.08
C GLU A 62 24.70 -19.50 19.68
N LYS A 63 25.19 -19.47 18.43
CA LYS A 63 26.02 -20.54 17.86
C LYS A 63 27.40 -20.10 17.37
N SER A 64 27.65 -18.81 17.24
CA SER A 64 28.89 -18.25 16.71
C SER A 64 29.98 -18.06 17.76
N GLY A 65 29.65 -18.16 19.05
CA GLY A 65 30.60 -17.95 20.15
C GLY A 65 30.92 -16.47 20.40
N LYS A 66 30.03 -15.57 19.96
CA LYS A 66 30.16 -14.12 20.14
C LYS A 66 29.01 -13.61 21.01
N ASN A 67 29.26 -12.54 21.76
CA ASN A 67 28.17 -11.78 22.37
C ASN A 67 27.50 -10.94 21.28
N LEU A 68 26.19 -11.09 21.13
CA LEU A 68 25.40 -10.34 20.14
C LEU A 68 24.59 -9.27 20.88
N GLU A 69 24.81 -8.01 20.52
CA GLU A 69 24.09 -6.85 21.07
C GLU A 69 23.22 -6.21 20.00
N ASP A 70 22.02 -5.76 20.36
CA ASP A 70 21.02 -5.19 19.43
C ASP A 70 20.92 -5.99 18.12
N TYR A 71 20.80 -7.31 18.26
CA TYR A 71 20.90 -8.25 17.14
C TYR A 71 19.52 -8.58 16.58
N ASN A 72 19.40 -8.56 15.25
CA ASN A 72 18.17 -8.87 14.55
C ASN A 72 17.97 -10.38 14.44
N ILE A 73 16.86 -10.88 14.97
CA ILE A 73 16.48 -12.28 14.86
C ILE A 73 15.27 -12.40 13.93
N ARG A 74 15.39 -13.27 12.94
CA ARG A 74 14.31 -13.62 12.02
C ARG A 74 13.41 -14.70 12.63
N LEU A 75 12.12 -14.52 12.47
CA LEU A 75 11.07 -15.46 12.85
C LEU A 75 10.25 -15.81 11.61
N ASP A 76 10.24 -17.08 11.24
CA ASP A 76 9.48 -17.61 10.11
C ASP A 76 8.21 -18.31 10.62
N PHE A 77 7.06 -17.77 10.21
CA PHE A 77 5.74 -18.30 10.51
C PHE A 77 5.17 -18.99 9.27
N THR A 78 4.68 -20.20 9.47
CA THR A 78 4.02 -21.03 8.46
C THR A 78 2.81 -21.71 9.10
N SER A 79 1.90 -22.28 8.32
CA SER A 79 0.80 -23.07 8.88
C SER A 79 1.22 -24.28 9.71
N SER A 80 2.48 -24.72 9.58
CA SER A 80 3.03 -25.77 10.45
C SER A 80 3.28 -25.31 11.89
N ASN A 81 3.45 -24.01 12.12
CA ASN A 81 3.85 -23.47 13.42
C ASN A 81 2.98 -22.31 13.92
N PHE A 82 2.06 -21.76 13.13
CA PHE A 82 1.26 -20.58 13.47
C PHE A 82 -0.15 -20.64 12.85
N ASP A 83 -1.16 -20.13 13.57
CA ASP A 83 -2.53 -19.97 13.08
C ASP A 83 -2.73 -18.51 12.63
N PHE A 84 -2.78 -18.29 11.32
CA PHE A 84 -2.91 -16.96 10.73
C PHE A 84 -4.29 -16.32 10.93
N SER A 85 -5.28 -17.07 11.41
CA SER A 85 -6.61 -16.53 11.75
C SER A 85 -6.65 -15.85 13.12
N ALA A 86 -5.63 -16.06 13.96
CA ALA A 86 -5.56 -15.56 15.33
C ALA A 86 -5.03 -14.11 15.44
N VAL A 87 -4.71 -13.47 14.32
CA VAL A 87 -4.20 -12.10 14.24
C VAL A 87 -5.04 -11.28 13.27
N GLN A 88 -4.90 -9.96 13.33
CA GLN A 88 -5.42 -9.07 12.29
C GLN A 88 -4.76 -9.37 10.92
N LYS A 89 -5.40 -8.94 9.83
CA LYS A 89 -5.09 -9.35 8.44
C LYS A 89 -3.62 -9.12 8.06
N ARG A 90 -2.92 -8.16 8.67
CA ARG A 90 -1.50 -7.85 8.41
C ARG A 90 -0.62 -7.98 9.67
N GLY A 91 -1.07 -8.72 10.69
CA GLY A 91 -0.33 -8.95 11.93
C GLY A 91 -0.24 -7.71 12.84
N GLU A 92 -1.17 -6.76 12.71
CA GLU A 92 -1.16 -5.48 13.43
C GLU A 92 -1.18 -5.63 14.96
N ASP A 93 -1.74 -6.71 15.46
CA ASP A 93 -1.86 -7.02 16.88
C ASP A 93 -0.72 -7.86 17.45
N ILE A 94 0.38 -8.04 16.74
CA ILE A 94 1.54 -8.76 17.25
C ILE A 94 2.36 -7.87 18.19
N ARG A 95 2.85 -8.40 19.31
CA ARG A 95 3.85 -7.76 20.19
C ARG A 95 4.97 -8.71 20.56
N PHE A 96 6.17 -8.18 20.79
CA PHE A 96 7.31 -8.94 21.31
C PHE A 96 7.82 -8.36 22.62
N THR A 97 8.12 -9.23 23.58
CA THR A 97 8.83 -8.84 24.80
C THR A 97 10.04 -9.72 25.07
N ASP A 98 11.00 -9.20 25.84
CA ASP A 98 12.00 -10.05 26.48
C ASP A 98 11.38 -10.89 27.62
N HIS A 99 12.20 -11.74 28.25
CA HIS A 99 11.80 -12.56 29.40
C HIS A 99 11.35 -11.77 30.64
N ARG A 100 11.58 -10.45 30.68
CA ARG A 100 11.21 -9.56 31.79
C ARG A 100 9.93 -8.76 31.47
N GLY A 101 9.39 -8.89 30.27
CA GLY A 101 8.20 -8.17 29.81
C GLY A 101 8.49 -6.80 29.20
N ASN A 102 9.76 -6.47 28.91
CA ASN A 102 10.08 -5.23 28.20
C ASN A 102 9.74 -5.38 26.71
N LEU A 103 9.03 -4.41 26.14
CA LEU A 103 8.72 -4.37 24.70
C LEU A 103 9.99 -4.28 23.85
N LEU A 104 9.97 -4.98 22.72
CA LEU A 104 11.05 -5.00 21.74
C LEU A 104 10.59 -4.42 20.41
N ASP A 105 11.46 -3.67 19.75
CA ASP A 105 11.24 -3.26 18.36
C ASP A 105 11.26 -4.49 17.44
N TYR A 106 10.34 -4.50 16.48
CA TYR A 106 10.22 -5.54 15.48
C TYR A 106 9.77 -4.95 14.14
N TYR A 107 10.02 -5.67 13.05
CA TYR A 107 9.59 -5.32 11.71
C TYR A 107 8.94 -6.52 11.06
N ILE A 108 7.69 -6.36 10.64
CA ILE A 108 6.96 -7.34 9.83
C ILE A 108 7.41 -7.15 8.37
N GLU A 109 8.29 -8.02 7.88
CA GLU A 109 8.79 -7.99 6.49
C GLU A 109 7.77 -8.58 5.51
N GLN A 110 7.02 -9.59 5.95
CA GLN A 110 5.95 -10.23 5.20
C GLN A 110 4.90 -10.75 6.17
N TRP A 111 3.63 -10.55 5.84
CA TRP A 111 2.52 -11.22 6.50
C TRP A 111 1.41 -11.46 5.49
N ASN A 112 1.28 -12.71 5.03
CA ASN A 112 0.25 -13.11 4.08
C ASN A 112 -0.55 -14.28 4.66
N PRO A 113 -1.75 -14.03 5.22
CA PRO A 113 -2.65 -15.08 5.69
C PRO A 113 -3.13 -16.03 4.58
N ALA A 114 -3.23 -15.56 3.33
CA ALA A 114 -3.70 -16.40 2.22
C ALA A 114 -2.66 -17.46 1.82
N ASP A 115 -1.37 -17.09 1.86
CA ASP A 115 -0.25 -18.01 1.62
C ASP A 115 0.21 -18.70 2.92
N GLU A 116 -0.44 -18.41 4.05
CA GLU A 116 -0.04 -18.85 5.39
C GLU A 116 1.46 -18.66 5.67
N LYS A 117 2.01 -17.50 5.26
CA LYS A 117 3.44 -17.16 5.37
C LYS A 117 3.63 -15.82 6.08
N GLY A 118 4.51 -15.81 7.09
CA GLY A 118 4.89 -14.60 7.82
C GLY A 118 6.39 -14.57 8.10
N ILE A 119 7.01 -13.41 7.91
CA ILE A 119 8.42 -13.16 8.25
C ILE A 119 8.46 -11.91 9.13
N VAL A 120 8.96 -12.08 10.35
CA VAL A 120 9.12 -10.98 11.32
C VAL A 120 10.53 -10.94 11.84
N TRP A 121 11.12 -9.75 11.87
CA TRP A 121 12.42 -9.49 12.46
C TRP A 121 12.26 -8.82 13.81
N VAL A 122 12.97 -9.29 14.83
CA VAL A 122 12.92 -8.73 16.19
C VAL A 122 14.32 -8.27 16.61
N ARG A 123 14.43 -7.05 17.13
CA ARG A 123 15.70 -6.54 17.67
C ARG A 123 15.87 -7.01 19.12
N VAL A 124 16.85 -7.87 19.35
CA VAL A 124 17.15 -8.45 20.66
C VAL A 124 18.32 -7.70 21.30
N PRO A 125 18.14 -7.07 22.48
CA PRO A 125 19.19 -6.22 23.08
C PRO A 125 20.49 -6.97 23.38
N ASN A 126 20.40 -8.22 23.85
CA ASN A 126 21.57 -9.02 24.17
C ASN A 126 21.29 -10.53 24.04
N ILE A 127 22.19 -11.24 23.36
CA ILE A 127 22.29 -12.70 23.34
C ILE A 127 23.73 -13.05 23.69
N ALA A 128 23.94 -13.64 24.86
CA ALA A 128 25.29 -13.97 25.31
C ALA A 128 25.87 -15.16 24.52
N SER A 129 27.18 -15.15 24.33
CA SER A 129 27.94 -16.18 23.63
C SER A 129 27.61 -17.60 24.13
N LEU A 130 27.37 -18.52 23.19
CA LEU A 130 27.06 -19.94 23.43
C LEU A 130 25.95 -20.15 24.47
N SER A 131 24.99 -19.23 24.54
CA SER A 131 23.88 -19.24 25.50
C SER A 131 22.54 -19.16 24.81
N THR A 132 21.47 -19.26 25.60
CA THR A 132 20.09 -19.18 25.13
C THR A 132 19.42 -17.91 25.67
N ALA A 133 18.79 -17.14 24.78
CA ALA A 133 17.87 -16.05 25.12
C ALA A 133 16.41 -16.51 24.96
N THR A 134 15.51 -15.88 25.71
CA THR A 134 14.06 -16.15 25.64
C THR A 134 13.30 -14.85 25.40
N LEU A 135 12.41 -14.88 24.43
CA LEU A 135 11.45 -13.83 24.11
C LEU A 135 10.03 -14.40 24.15
N TYR A 136 9.05 -13.51 24.12
CA TYR A 136 7.65 -13.87 23.99
C TYR A 136 6.98 -13.06 22.88
N MET A 137 6.18 -13.73 22.07
CA MET A 137 5.26 -13.12 21.10
C MET A 137 3.84 -13.14 21.67
N TYR A 138 3.10 -12.05 21.56
CA TYR A 138 1.71 -11.92 22.01
C TYR A 138 0.82 -11.47 20.84
N TYR A 139 -0.41 -11.96 20.78
CA TYR A 139 -1.37 -11.69 19.70
C TYR A 139 -2.81 -12.06 20.11
N GLY A 140 -3.79 -11.79 19.25
CA GLY A 140 -5.22 -12.02 19.51
C GLY A 140 -5.89 -10.82 20.16
N ASN A 141 -5.49 -9.60 19.78
CA ASN A 141 -6.14 -8.37 20.23
C ASN A 141 -6.47 -7.49 19.03
N SER A 142 -7.65 -7.68 18.45
CA SER A 142 -8.10 -6.94 17.27
C SER A 142 -8.34 -5.44 17.49
N SER A 143 -8.21 -4.94 18.73
CA SER A 143 -8.46 -3.52 19.05
C SER A 143 -7.22 -2.63 18.96
N VAL A 144 -6.03 -3.20 18.83
CA VAL A 144 -4.76 -2.44 18.81
C VAL A 144 -4.26 -2.19 17.39
N THR A 145 -3.51 -1.10 17.22
CA THR A 145 -2.81 -0.78 15.97
C THR A 145 -1.42 -1.42 15.92
N SER A 146 -0.83 -1.53 14.74
CA SER A 146 0.54 -2.04 14.57
C SER A 146 1.59 -1.21 15.30
N LEU A 147 2.58 -1.88 15.90
CA LEU A 147 3.82 -1.29 16.43
C LEU A 147 5.06 -1.74 15.63
N SER A 148 4.87 -2.32 14.44
CA SER A 148 5.98 -2.68 13.54
C SER A 148 6.78 -1.42 13.18
N ASN A 149 8.09 -1.46 13.40
CA ASN A 149 8.99 -0.32 13.29
C ASN A 149 10.34 -0.75 12.69
N GLY A 150 10.50 -0.59 11.37
CA GLY A 150 11.75 -0.88 10.68
C GLY A 150 12.93 -0.04 11.20
N SER A 151 12.73 1.28 11.36
CA SER A 151 13.79 2.20 11.83
C SER A 151 14.27 1.88 13.26
N GLY A 152 13.40 1.34 14.12
CA GLY A 152 13.77 0.85 15.45
C GLY A 152 14.40 -0.54 15.44
N THR A 153 14.18 -1.32 14.39
CA THR A 153 14.62 -2.72 14.32
C THR A 153 16.02 -2.83 13.73
N TRP A 154 16.30 -2.17 12.61
CA TRP A 154 17.51 -2.36 11.81
C TRP A 154 18.65 -1.38 12.16
N LEU A 155 19.90 -1.70 11.79
CA LEU A 155 21.01 -0.73 11.86
C LEU A 155 20.78 0.45 10.90
N PHE A 156 20.20 0.14 9.75
CA PHE A 156 19.69 1.08 8.78
C PHE A 156 18.44 0.49 8.15
N PHE A 157 17.42 1.32 8.00
CA PHE A 157 16.16 0.98 7.36
C PHE A 157 15.70 2.17 6.53
N ASP A 158 15.24 1.88 5.33
CA ASP A 158 14.45 2.81 4.54
C ASP A 158 13.50 1.95 3.70
N ASP A 159 12.20 2.16 3.83
CA ASP A 159 11.17 1.53 2.99
C ASP A 159 10.85 2.37 1.75
N PHE A 160 11.66 3.40 1.50
CA PHE A 160 11.55 4.35 0.40
C PHE A 160 10.16 4.97 0.26
N LYS A 161 9.33 4.85 1.30
CA LYS A 161 8.10 5.62 1.38
C LYS A 161 8.55 7.07 1.49
N PRO A 162 8.02 7.97 0.65
CA PRO A 162 8.11 9.39 0.96
C PRO A 162 7.68 9.55 2.41
N THR A 163 8.33 10.46 3.16
CA THR A 163 7.94 10.78 4.55
C THR A 163 6.41 10.77 4.70
N ASP A 164 5.85 10.37 5.85
CA ASP A 164 4.41 10.18 6.21
C ASP A 164 3.39 11.21 5.69
N LYS A 165 3.86 12.28 5.06
CA LYS A 165 3.17 13.40 4.44
C LYS A 165 2.84 13.19 2.95
N PHE A 166 2.45 11.99 2.55
CA PHE A 166 1.95 11.73 1.21
C PHE A 166 0.71 10.84 1.21
N ALA A 167 -0.06 10.89 0.11
CA ALA A 167 -1.11 9.95 -0.22
C ALA A 167 -0.76 9.30 -1.56
N LEU A 168 -1.00 7.99 -1.67
CA LEU A 168 -0.84 7.22 -2.90
C LEU A 168 -2.13 6.44 -3.15
N LEU A 169 -2.73 6.69 -4.31
CA LEU A 169 -4.02 6.16 -4.72
C LEU A 169 -3.86 5.34 -6.00
N GLY A 170 -4.57 4.22 -6.10
CA GLY A 170 -4.77 3.54 -7.37
C GLY A 170 -5.97 4.16 -8.06
N VAL A 171 -5.90 4.33 -9.38
CA VAL A 171 -7.03 4.84 -10.15
C VAL A 171 -7.21 4.02 -11.41
N PHE A 172 -8.44 3.68 -11.75
CA PHE A 172 -8.82 3.14 -13.05
C PHE A 172 -10.21 3.67 -13.42
N THR A 173 -10.57 3.62 -14.69
CA THR A 173 -11.82 4.23 -15.19
C THR A 173 -12.30 3.51 -16.44
N ASP A 174 -13.60 3.64 -16.73
CA ASP A 174 -14.19 3.26 -18.01
C ASP A 174 -13.83 1.79 -18.36
N VAL A 175 -14.18 0.89 -17.44
CA VAL A 175 -13.98 -0.57 -17.62
C VAL A 175 -14.95 -1.10 -18.66
N HIS A 176 -16.17 -0.55 -18.71
CA HIS A 176 -17.26 -0.97 -19.58
C HIS A 176 -17.43 -2.49 -19.62
N ALA A 177 -17.42 -3.13 -18.45
CA ALA A 177 -17.55 -4.57 -18.38
C ALA A 177 -18.90 -5.02 -18.96
N SER A 178 -18.82 -5.99 -19.86
CA SER A 178 -19.98 -6.60 -20.53
C SER A 178 -19.50 -7.87 -21.23
N ASP A 179 -20.35 -8.90 -21.26
CA ASP A 179 -20.03 -10.16 -21.95
C ASP A 179 -20.22 -10.05 -23.48
N GLN A 180 -20.77 -8.93 -23.94
CA GLN A 180 -20.88 -8.57 -25.34
C GLN A 180 -20.17 -7.25 -25.65
N CYS A 181 -19.52 -7.19 -26.81
CA CYS A 181 -18.84 -5.97 -27.25
C CYS A 181 -19.06 -5.75 -28.74
N ASN A 182 -19.90 -4.77 -29.08
CA ASN A 182 -20.26 -4.47 -30.47
C ASN A 182 -19.70 -3.13 -30.96
N LYS A 183 -18.99 -2.37 -30.11
CA LYS A 183 -18.32 -1.13 -30.51
C LYS A 183 -16.89 -1.41 -30.97
N PRO A 184 -16.51 -0.97 -32.19
CA PRO A 184 -15.14 -1.11 -32.65
C PRO A 184 -14.15 -0.50 -31.65
N GLU A 185 -13.01 -1.16 -31.47
CA GLU A 185 -11.91 -0.74 -30.58
C GLU A 185 -12.17 -0.83 -29.08
N TRP A 186 -13.39 -1.23 -28.68
CA TRP A 186 -13.73 -1.60 -27.31
C TRP A 186 -13.57 -3.10 -27.11
N TYR A 187 -13.08 -3.49 -25.93
CA TYR A 187 -12.80 -4.88 -25.55
C TYR A 187 -13.52 -5.25 -24.25
N CYS A 188 -14.83 -4.97 -24.18
CA CYS A 188 -15.66 -5.16 -22.98
C CYS A 188 -15.54 -6.56 -22.37
N ALA A 189 -15.52 -7.62 -23.20
CA ALA A 189 -15.46 -9.01 -22.73
C ALA A 189 -14.10 -9.41 -22.10
N GLU A 190 -13.07 -8.58 -22.24
CA GLU A 190 -11.77 -8.78 -21.58
C GLU A 190 -11.72 -8.19 -20.16
N TRP A 191 -12.82 -7.61 -19.67
CA TRP A 191 -12.84 -6.90 -18.39
C TRP A 191 -12.26 -7.71 -17.23
N GLN A 192 -12.53 -9.03 -17.17
CA GLN A 192 -12.04 -9.91 -16.10
C GLN A 192 -10.51 -9.90 -16.03
N THR A 193 -9.85 -10.21 -17.15
CA THR A 193 -8.39 -10.34 -17.18
C THR A 193 -7.70 -8.99 -17.02
N ARG A 194 -8.30 -7.91 -17.54
CA ARG A 194 -7.80 -6.53 -17.37
C ARG A 194 -7.92 -6.05 -15.93
N MET A 195 -9.05 -6.29 -15.29
CA MET A 195 -9.25 -5.97 -13.88
C MET A 195 -8.34 -6.81 -12.97
N SER A 196 -8.20 -8.12 -13.23
CA SER A 196 -7.26 -8.96 -12.48
C SER A 196 -5.82 -8.43 -12.57
N LEU A 197 -5.39 -7.96 -13.74
CA LEU A 197 -4.09 -7.31 -13.91
C LEU A 197 -3.98 -6.03 -13.07
N ALA A 198 -4.97 -5.13 -13.15
CA ALA A 198 -4.98 -3.89 -12.38
C ALA A 198 -4.97 -4.16 -10.86
N ILE A 199 -5.79 -5.11 -10.39
CA ILE A 199 -5.84 -5.53 -8.97
C ILE A 199 -4.50 -6.11 -8.53
N SER A 200 -3.90 -6.99 -9.32
CA SER A 200 -2.56 -7.52 -9.04
C SER A 200 -1.53 -6.40 -8.91
N LYS A 201 -1.58 -5.41 -9.81
CA LYS A 201 -0.66 -4.25 -9.80
C LYS A 201 -0.91 -3.29 -8.63
N PHE A 202 -2.15 -3.11 -8.20
CA PHE A 202 -2.45 -2.36 -6.99
C PHE A 202 -2.04 -3.12 -5.73
N ASN A 203 -2.27 -4.42 -5.67
CA ASN A 203 -1.81 -5.27 -4.57
C ASN A 203 -0.30 -5.24 -4.43
N GLU A 204 0.43 -5.24 -5.56
CA GLU A 204 1.85 -4.93 -5.58
C GLU A 204 2.07 -3.55 -4.93
N MET A 205 1.38 -2.48 -5.26
CA MET A 205 1.69 -1.16 -4.67
C MET A 205 1.34 -0.96 -3.18
N ILE A 206 0.63 -1.89 -2.53
CA ILE A 206 0.27 -1.76 -1.10
C ILE A 206 1.49 -1.67 -0.19
N PHE A 207 2.56 -2.41 -0.47
CA PHE A 207 3.78 -2.30 0.35
C PHE A 207 4.42 -0.90 0.27
N ARG A 208 4.15 -0.14 -0.81
CA ARG A 208 4.61 1.25 -1.00
C ARG A 208 3.71 2.28 -0.31
N GLY A 209 2.71 1.81 0.44
CA GLY A 209 1.72 2.68 1.05
C GLY A 209 0.63 3.10 0.07
N LEU A 210 0.19 2.23 -0.86
CA LEU A 210 -1.09 2.43 -1.53
C LEU A 210 -2.18 2.48 -0.46
N HIS A 211 -2.87 3.61 -0.36
CA HIS A 211 -3.85 3.85 0.69
C HIS A 211 -5.22 3.29 0.31
N LEU A 212 -5.65 3.56 -0.92
CA LEU A 212 -6.94 3.15 -1.46
C LEU A 212 -6.91 3.15 -2.99
N VAL A 213 -7.93 2.58 -3.61
CA VAL A 213 -8.17 2.64 -5.06
C VAL A 213 -9.49 3.37 -5.33
N VAL A 214 -9.57 4.11 -6.44
CA VAL A 214 -10.80 4.75 -6.91
C VAL A 214 -11.10 4.32 -8.35
N SER A 215 -12.30 3.81 -8.58
CA SER A 215 -12.89 3.68 -9.92
C SER A 215 -13.57 4.99 -10.30
N SER A 216 -13.13 5.64 -11.39
CA SER A 216 -13.65 6.95 -11.80
C SER A 216 -14.91 6.89 -12.68
N GLY A 217 -15.67 5.79 -12.62
CA GLY A 217 -16.96 5.61 -13.30
C GLY A 217 -16.89 4.75 -14.56
N ASP A 218 -18.06 4.47 -15.12
CA ASP A 218 -18.27 3.57 -16.26
C ASP A 218 -17.64 2.17 -16.05
N PHE A 219 -17.88 1.63 -14.86
CA PHE A 219 -17.46 0.32 -14.37
C PHE A 219 -18.15 -0.83 -15.12
N ILE A 220 -19.42 -0.65 -15.51
CA ILE A 220 -20.25 -1.63 -16.21
C ILE A 220 -20.84 -1.00 -17.49
N ASP A 221 -21.15 -1.81 -18.50
CA ASP A 221 -21.84 -1.38 -19.72
C ASP A 221 -22.99 -2.32 -20.15
N GLU A 222 -23.77 -1.90 -21.14
CA GLU A 222 -24.71 -2.66 -21.94
C GLU A 222 -24.16 -2.88 -23.37
N GLU A 223 -23.61 -4.07 -23.66
CA GLU A 223 -23.09 -4.55 -24.96
C GLU A 223 -22.13 -3.59 -25.75
N GLY A 224 -21.72 -2.44 -25.22
CA GLY A 224 -20.89 -1.42 -25.88
C GLY A 224 -21.50 -0.71 -27.10
N CYS A 225 -22.70 -1.05 -27.58
CA CYS A 225 -23.11 -0.80 -28.99
C CYS A 225 -23.81 0.52 -29.33
N GLY A 226 -23.87 1.51 -28.46
CA GLY A 226 -24.50 2.79 -28.81
C GLY A 226 -26.00 2.70 -29.17
N GLY A 227 -26.76 1.88 -28.43
CA GLY A 227 -28.23 1.95 -28.41
C GLY A 227 -29.02 0.91 -29.23
N GLY A 228 -28.42 -0.22 -29.62
CA GLY A 228 -29.06 -1.25 -30.47
C GLY A 228 -29.30 -2.63 -29.85
N CYS A 229 -29.19 -2.79 -28.53
CA CYS A 229 -28.63 -4.01 -27.96
C CYS A 229 -29.51 -4.80 -26.98
N SER A 230 -29.26 -6.12 -26.91
CA SER A 230 -30.20 -7.17 -26.47
C SER A 230 -30.06 -7.66 -25.03
N GLU A 231 -28.95 -7.32 -24.35
CA GLU A 231 -28.66 -7.76 -22.98
C GLU A 231 -29.80 -7.37 -22.05
N THR A 232 -30.24 -8.33 -21.27
CA THR A 232 -31.26 -8.06 -20.26
C THR A 232 -30.62 -7.38 -19.06
N LYS A 233 -31.44 -6.70 -18.27
CA LYS A 233 -31.03 -6.14 -16.98
C LYS A 233 -30.40 -7.22 -16.07
N ASP A 234 -30.92 -8.44 -16.11
CA ASP A 234 -30.44 -9.55 -15.29
C ASP A 234 -29.00 -9.95 -15.68
N GLN A 235 -28.67 -9.92 -16.97
CA GLN A 235 -27.32 -10.20 -17.45
C GLN A 235 -26.32 -9.13 -16.97
N ILE A 236 -26.69 -7.85 -17.04
CA ILE A 236 -25.84 -6.75 -16.54
C ILE A 236 -25.62 -6.86 -15.03
N LEU A 237 -26.66 -7.24 -14.26
CA LEU A 237 -26.54 -7.49 -12.82
C LEU A 237 -25.60 -8.66 -12.53
N GLU A 238 -25.63 -9.73 -13.33
CA GLU A 238 -24.72 -10.88 -13.20
C GLU A 238 -23.27 -10.49 -13.48
N THR A 239 -23.01 -9.69 -14.52
CA THR A 239 -21.68 -9.14 -14.80
C THR A 239 -21.21 -8.23 -13.66
N LEU A 240 -22.06 -7.33 -13.17
CA LEU A 240 -21.72 -6.43 -12.06
C LEU A 240 -21.42 -7.20 -10.76
N GLN A 241 -22.19 -8.26 -10.46
CA GLN A 241 -21.91 -9.14 -9.32
C GLN A 241 -20.56 -9.84 -9.48
N SER A 242 -20.24 -10.29 -10.69
CA SER A 242 -18.95 -10.91 -10.98
C SER A 242 -17.78 -9.92 -10.82
N GLN A 243 -17.96 -8.66 -11.22
CA GLN A 243 -16.98 -7.60 -10.96
C GLN A 243 -16.82 -7.31 -9.47
N ALA A 244 -17.92 -7.22 -8.72
CA ALA A 244 -17.89 -6.99 -7.28
C ALA A 244 -17.15 -8.13 -6.55
N SER A 245 -17.38 -9.39 -6.94
CA SER A 245 -16.62 -10.53 -6.41
C SER A 245 -15.13 -10.48 -6.79
N LEU A 246 -14.78 -10.10 -8.02
CA LEU A 246 -13.38 -10.00 -8.43
C LEU A 246 -12.63 -8.92 -7.63
N VAL A 247 -13.29 -7.81 -7.30
CA VAL A 247 -12.72 -6.73 -6.49
C VAL A 247 -12.35 -7.19 -5.07
N GLU A 248 -12.95 -8.26 -4.54
CA GLU A 248 -12.60 -8.80 -3.21
C GLU A 248 -11.13 -9.29 -3.13
N ASP A 249 -10.49 -9.56 -4.27
CA ASP A 249 -9.06 -9.88 -4.35
C ASP A 249 -8.16 -8.66 -4.08
N LEU A 250 -8.70 -7.43 -4.13
CA LEU A 250 -7.97 -6.21 -3.78
C LEU A 250 -7.73 -6.16 -2.27
N GLN A 251 -6.48 -6.00 -1.88
CA GLN A 251 -6.06 -6.02 -0.47
C GLN A 251 -6.14 -4.64 0.21
N CYS A 252 -6.78 -3.65 -0.42
CA CYS A 252 -7.07 -2.32 0.11
C CYS A 252 -8.48 -1.87 -0.32
N ASP A 253 -8.96 -0.77 0.25
CA ASP A 253 -10.33 -0.30 0.00
C ASP A 253 -10.48 0.26 -1.43
N LEU A 254 -11.59 -0.09 -2.09
CA LEU A 254 -12.01 0.45 -3.38
C LEU A 254 -13.21 1.39 -3.21
N TYR A 255 -13.13 2.57 -3.83
CA TYR A 255 -14.18 3.56 -3.89
C TYR A 255 -14.63 3.78 -5.34
N TYR A 256 -15.90 4.17 -5.53
CA TYR A 256 -16.53 4.29 -6.84
C TYR A 256 -17.09 5.68 -7.07
N CYS A 257 -16.81 6.24 -8.25
CA CYS A 257 -17.58 7.34 -8.83
C CYS A 257 -18.69 6.75 -9.70
N LEU A 258 -19.86 7.37 -9.70
CA LEU A 258 -20.92 7.00 -10.62
C LEU A 258 -20.67 7.64 -11.99
N GLY A 259 -20.61 6.82 -13.03
CA GLY A 259 -20.61 7.25 -14.43
C GLY A 259 -22.00 7.14 -15.06
N ASN A 260 -22.08 7.44 -16.35
CA ASN A 260 -23.35 7.38 -17.07
C ASN A 260 -23.70 5.97 -17.55
N HIS A 261 -22.72 5.09 -17.75
CA HIS A 261 -22.98 3.71 -18.17
C HIS A 261 -23.54 2.84 -17.04
N GLU A 262 -23.22 3.12 -15.77
CA GLU A 262 -23.87 2.46 -14.62
C GLU A 262 -25.40 2.57 -14.70
N LEU A 263 -25.90 3.71 -15.19
CA LEU A 263 -27.31 4.08 -15.09
C LEU A 263 -28.08 3.93 -16.40
N ARG A 264 -27.54 3.21 -17.40
CA ARG A 264 -28.25 2.96 -18.67
C ARG A 264 -29.41 1.98 -18.53
N LYS A 265 -29.21 0.84 -17.83
CA LYS A 265 -30.28 -0.14 -17.51
C LYS A 265 -30.54 -0.33 -16.03
N LEU A 266 -29.58 0.04 -15.18
CA LEU A 266 -29.72 -0.04 -13.74
C LEU A 266 -30.20 1.28 -13.17
N THR A 267 -30.93 1.19 -12.07
CA THR A 267 -31.13 2.34 -11.19
C THR A 267 -29.86 2.55 -10.35
N LYS A 268 -29.66 3.78 -9.88
CA LYS A 268 -28.55 4.14 -9.00
C LYS A 268 -28.51 3.25 -7.75
N ALA A 269 -29.68 2.98 -7.17
CA ALA A 269 -29.81 2.10 -6.01
C ALA A 269 -29.40 0.65 -6.31
N GLU A 270 -29.70 0.13 -7.50
CA GLU A 270 -29.31 -1.24 -7.87
C GLU A 270 -27.80 -1.38 -8.01
N PHE A 271 -27.15 -0.44 -8.70
CA PHE A 271 -25.69 -0.43 -8.80
C PHE A 271 -25.04 -0.33 -7.40
N MET A 272 -25.42 0.70 -6.63
CA MET A 272 -24.87 0.95 -5.30
C MET A 272 -25.02 -0.24 -4.35
N ASN A 273 -26.17 -0.92 -4.37
CA ASN A 273 -26.42 -2.09 -3.53
C ASN A 273 -25.50 -3.28 -3.87
N VAL A 274 -25.13 -3.45 -5.14
CA VAL A 274 -24.25 -4.56 -5.55
C VAL A 274 -22.80 -4.26 -5.18
N VAL A 275 -22.32 -3.03 -5.42
CA VAL A 275 -20.94 -2.64 -5.12
C VAL A 275 -20.72 -2.19 -3.67
N GLY A 276 -21.77 -2.16 -2.85
CA GLY A 276 -21.68 -1.80 -1.42
C GLY A 276 -21.50 -0.30 -1.14
N MET A 277 -21.92 0.58 -2.05
CA MET A 277 -21.89 2.03 -1.82
C MET A 277 -23.03 2.45 -0.88
N GLU A 278 -22.70 3.14 0.21
CA GLU A 278 -23.69 3.69 1.15
C GLU A 278 -24.31 5.01 0.66
N GLU A 279 -23.49 5.86 0.03
CA GLU A 279 -23.87 7.20 -0.42
C GLU A 279 -23.38 7.43 -1.85
N LYS A 280 -24.11 8.24 -2.62
CA LYS A 280 -23.83 8.49 -4.05
C LYS A 280 -22.68 9.49 -4.28
N TYR A 281 -22.50 10.42 -3.35
CA TYR A 281 -21.35 11.31 -3.23
C TYR A 281 -20.85 11.27 -1.78
N TYR A 282 -19.55 11.30 -1.56
CA TYR A 282 -18.96 11.11 -0.23
C TYR A 282 -17.52 11.60 -0.18
N TYR A 283 -16.92 11.56 1.01
CA TYR A 283 -15.49 11.75 1.18
C TYR A 283 -14.90 10.66 2.06
N VAL A 284 -13.60 10.42 1.88
CA VAL A 284 -12.80 9.49 2.67
C VAL A 284 -11.56 10.23 3.15
N ASP A 285 -11.33 10.23 4.46
CA ASP A 285 -10.09 10.74 5.04
C ASP A 285 -9.03 9.64 4.96
N ILE A 286 -7.90 9.93 4.31
CA ILE A 286 -6.79 8.99 4.19
C ILE A 286 -5.95 9.01 5.47
N ASN A 287 -5.64 10.21 5.94
CA ASN A 287 -4.89 10.49 7.16
C ASN A 287 -5.18 11.94 7.60
N ASP A 288 -4.38 12.51 8.51
CA ASP A 288 -4.57 13.89 8.96
C ASP A 288 -4.28 14.96 7.91
N ASP A 289 -3.64 14.60 6.80
CA ASP A 289 -3.21 15.52 5.75
C ASP A 289 -4.10 15.48 4.50
N PHE A 290 -4.71 14.33 4.16
CA PHE A 290 -5.41 14.15 2.88
C PHE A 290 -6.84 13.60 2.98
N ARG A 291 -7.67 14.06 2.04
CA ARG A 291 -9.05 13.63 1.83
C ARG A 291 -9.31 13.38 0.34
N VAL A 292 -9.99 12.29 0.04
CA VAL A 292 -10.61 12.04 -1.28
C VAL A 292 -12.07 12.47 -1.19
N VAL A 293 -12.55 13.19 -2.21
CA VAL A 293 -13.95 13.60 -2.36
C VAL A 293 -14.47 13.05 -3.68
N VAL A 294 -15.59 12.33 -3.65
CA VAL A 294 -16.22 11.73 -4.83
C VAL A 294 -17.54 12.44 -5.08
N LEU A 295 -17.72 12.95 -6.30
CA LEU A 295 -18.93 13.63 -6.77
C LEU A 295 -19.83 12.70 -7.58
N ASP A 296 -21.12 13.01 -7.58
CA ASP A 296 -22.15 12.37 -8.39
C ASP A 296 -22.75 13.38 -9.39
N ALA A 297 -22.27 13.35 -10.62
CA ALA A 297 -22.81 14.19 -11.69
C ALA A 297 -24.02 13.54 -12.41
N GLN A 298 -24.56 12.43 -11.91
CA GLN A 298 -25.64 11.67 -12.56
C GLN A 298 -27.03 12.19 -12.15
N PHE A 299 -27.30 13.48 -12.43
CA PHE A 299 -28.56 14.15 -12.11
C PHE A 299 -29.22 14.77 -13.35
N ASN A 300 -30.55 14.80 -13.39
CA ASN A 300 -31.30 15.44 -14.46
C ASN A 300 -31.88 16.78 -13.95
N PRO A 301 -31.30 17.92 -14.34
CA PRO A 301 -31.77 19.23 -13.86
C PRO A 301 -33.14 19.63 -14.44
N SER A 302 -33.58 19.00 -15.53
CA SER A 302 -34.88 19.31 -16.14
C SER A 302 -36.04 18.68 -15.36
N THR A 303 -35.81 17.52 -14.72
CA THR A 303 -36.80 16.84 -13.88
C THR A 303 -36.61 17.13 -12.40
N GLY A 304 -35.39 17.49 -11.98
CA GLY A 304 -35.04 17.64 -10.57
C GLY A 304 -34.85 16.30 -9.85
N GLU A 305 -34.53 15.24 -10.58
CA GLU A 305 -34.40 13.88 -10.06
C GLU A 305 -33.05 13.25 -10.47
N ASP A 306 -32.61 12.25 -9.69
CA ASP A 306 -31.47 11.41 -10.05
C ASP A 306 -31.75 10.64 -11.35
N ARG A 307 -30.71 10.52 -12.19
CA ARG A 307 -30.78 9.71 -13.41
C ARG A 307 -30.83 8.23 -13.04
N ASN A 308 -31.67 7.47 -13.74
CA ASN A 308 -31.94 6.06 -13.45
C ASN A 308 -32.41 5.34 -14.71
N ALA A 309 -31.73 4.25 -15.08
CA ALA A 309 -32.07 3.40 -16.23
C ALA A 309 -32.42 4.22 -17.50
N GLU A 310 -31.57 5.20 -17.82
CA GLU A 310 -31.72 6.08 -18.97
C GLU A 310 -30.39 6.34 -19.69
N ILE A 311 -30.46 6.62 -20.99
CA ILE A 311 -29.28 6.95 -21.80
C ILE A 311 -29.09 8.47 -21.82
N TYR A 312 -27.94 8.91 -21.37
CA TYR A 312 -27.48 10.29 -21.38
C TYR A 312 -25.95 10.30 -21.36
N GLY A 313 -25.33 11.46 -21.20
CA GLY A 313 -23.90 11.54 -20.88
C GLY A 313 -23.44 12.88 -20.36
N GLU A 314 -24.20 13.95 -20.62
CA GLU A 314 -23.95 15.21 -19.90
C GLU A 314 -24.21 15.04 -18.39
N GLY A 315 -23.27 15.54 -17.59
CA GLY A 315 -23.37 15.54 -16.14
C GLY A 315 -24.03 16.82 -15.60
N TYR A 316 -24.57 16.75 -14.39
CA TYR A 316 -25.02 17.90 -13.61
C TYR A 316 -24.88 17.58 -12.12
N VAL A 317 -24.34 18.51 -11.33
CA VAL A 317 -24.24 18.36 -9.86
C VAL A 317 -25.36 19.18 -9.20
N PRO A 318 -26.31 18.58 -8.45
CA PRO A 318 -27.45 19.30 -7.88
C PRO A 318 -27.04 20.29 -6.77
N GLU A 319 -27.88 21.29 -6.52
CA GLU A 319 -27.63 22.35 -5.51
C GLU A 319 -27.36 21.77 -4.11
N GLU A 320 -28.06 20.70 -3.72
CA GLU A 320 -27.83 20.00 -2.46
C GLU A 320 -26.41 19.43 -2.34
N GLU A 321 -25.86 18.88 -3.43
CA GLU A 321 -24.50 18.34 -3.46
C GLU A 321 -23.46 19.47 -3.53
N LEU A 322 -23.74 20.56 -4.25
CA LEU A 322 -22.88 21.76 -4.24
C LEU A 322 -22.77 22.35 -2.82
N ASP A 323 -23.90 22.43 -2.10
CA ASP A 323 -23.95 22.89 -0.72
C ASP A 323 -23.18 21.95 0.21
N TRP A 324 -23.31 20.63 0.05
CA TRP A 324 -22.54 19.65 0.78
C TRP A 324 -21.03 19.76 0.47
N LEU A 325 -20.66 19.92 -0.80
CA LEU A 325 -19.28 20.04 -1.24
C LEU A 325 -18.60 21.22 -0.56
N ALA A 326 -19.25 22.39 -0.59
CA ALA A 326 -18.73 23.62 0.00
C ALA A 326 -18.67 23.58 1.53
N ASN A 327 -19.74 23.09 2.19
CA ASN A 327 -19.91 23.28 3.63
C ASN A 327 -19.51 22.07 4.47
N VAL A 328 -19.37 20.90 3.86
CA VAL A 328 -19.10 19.62 4.54
C VAL A 328 -17.83 18.97 4.01
N ALA A 329 -17.80 18.63 2.71
CA ALA A 329 -16.69 17.83 2.15
C ALA A 329 -15.36 18.61 2.16
N LEU A 330 -15.38 19.86 1.71
CA LEU A 330 -14.18 20.72 1.62
C LEU A 330 -13.94 21.58 2.86
N ASN A 331 -14.86 21.60 3.82
CA ASN A 331 -14.70 22.32 5.08
C ASN A 331 -13.78 21.53 6.04
N THR A 332 -12.50 21.47 5.68
CA THR A 332 -11.46 20.71 6.35
C THR A 332 -10.10 21.39 6.15
N THR A 333 -9.15 21.10 7.04
CA THR A 333 -7.75 21.52 6.86
C THR A 333 -6.96 20.59 5.95
N ARG A 334 -7.50 19.40 5.65
CA ARG A 334 -6.88 18.41 4.78
C ARG A 334 -6.81 18.93 3.34
N LYS A 335 -5.81 18.44 2.61
CA LYS A 335 -5.73 18.59 1.15
C LYS A 335 -6.72 17.64 0.49
N CYS A 336 -7.51 18.17 -0.45
CA CYS A 336 -8.60 17.44 -1.08
C CYS A 336 -8.24 17.06 -2.52
N ILE A 337 -8.46 15.80 -2.86
CA ILE A 337 -8.40 15.27 -4.22
C ILE A 337 -9.84 14.92 -4.62
N VAL A 338 -10.34 15.58 -5.66
CA VAL A 338 -11.76 15.46 -6.07
C VAL A 338 -11.86 14.53 -7.27
N PHE A 339 -12.82 13.61 -7.24
CA PHE A 339 -13.13 12.73 -8.34
C PHE A 339 -14.52 13.05 -8.90
N SER A 340 -14.63 13.00 -10.22
CA SER A 340 -15.87 13.16 -10.98
C SER A 340 -15.75 12.39 -12.27
N HIS A 341 -16.75 11.60 -12.65
CA HIS A 341 -16.67 10.85 -13.90
C HIS A 341 -16.60 11.79 -15.12
N GLN A 342 -17.60 12.65 -15.33
CA GLN A 342 -17.58 13.66 -16.39
C GLN A 342 -16.64 14.83 -16.08
N LEU A 343 -16.20 15.53 -17.13
CA LEU A 343 -15.23 16.61 -17.04
C LEU A 343 -15.79 17.86 -16.35
N LEU A 344 -15.11 18.27 -15.29
CA LEU A 344 -15.16 19.55 -14.62
C LEU A 344 -14.21 20.58 -15.23
N CYS A 345 -13.21 20.19 -16.03
CA CYS A 345 -12.31 21.11 -16.74
C CYS A 345 -12.96 21.70 -18.02
N ASP A 346 -12.33 22.67 -18.67
CA ASP A 346 -12.83 23.28 -19.93
C ASP A 346 -12.06 22.84 -21.17
N GLY A 347 -10.85 22.30 -21.00
CA GLY A 347 -9.98 21.84 -22.06
C GLY A 347 -10.48 20.59 -22.79
N GLY A 348 -9.69 20.15 -23.77
CA GLY A 348 -9.96 18.94 -24.57
C GLY A 348 -10.81 19.16 -25.82
N GLY A 349 -11.64 20.21 -25.88
CA GLY A 349 -12.42 20.53 -27.08
C GLY A 349 -13.52 19.52 -27.42
N TYR A 350 -13.99 18.77 -26.42
CA TYR A 350 -15.04 17.78 -26.57
C TYR A 350 -16.42 18.42 -26.70
N THR A 351 -17.43 17.62 -27.03
CA THR A 351 -18.82 18.09 -27.06
C THR A 351 -19.39 18.25 -25.65
N SER A 352 -20.46 19.01 -25.49
CA SER A 352 -21.14 19.22 -24.20
C SER A 352 -21.52 17.92 -23.47
N TYR A 353 -21.68 16.82 -24.22
CA TYR A 353 -21.92 15.47 -23.70
C TYR A 353 -20.83 14.97 -22.73
N HIS A 354 -19.62 15.51 -22.79
CA HIS A 354 -18.50 15.03 -21.96
C HIS A 354 -18.29 15.82 -20.67
N TYR A 355 -19.03 16.92 -20.51
CA TYR A 355 -18.79 17.86 -19.42
C TYR A 355 -19.94 17.82 -18.42
N VAL A 356 -19.61 18.15 -17.17
CA VAL A 356 -20.62 18.61 -16.22
C VAL A 356 -21.09 19.99 -16.67
N SER A 357 -22.38 20.10 -16.90
CA SER A 357 -23.00 21.30 -17.48
C SER A 357 -22.89 22.53 -16.57
N ASN A 358 -22.97 22.35 -15.24
CA ASN A 358 -22.74 23.39 -14.24
C ASN A 358 -21.32 23.35 -13.62
N ARG A 359 -20.32 22.84 -14.34
CA ARG A 359 -18.92 22.76 -13.85
C ARG A 359 -18.32 24.09 -13.42
N SER A 360 -18.77 25.22 -13.96
CA SER A 360 -18.31 26.54 -13.52
C SER A 360 -18.62 26.78 -12.04
N ASP A 361 -19.78 26.31 -11.57
CA ASP A 361 -20.22 26.46 -10.19
C ASP A 361 -19.43 25.51 -9.28
N VAL A 362 -19.24 24.26 -9.74
CA VAL A 362 -18.39 23.27 -9.05
C VAL A 362 -16.97 23.83 -8.88
N ARG A 363 -16.32 24.26 -9.97
CA ARG A 363 -14.96 24.81 -9.93
C ARG A 363 -14.86 26.03 -9.03
N SER A 364 -15.84 26.93 -9.05
CA SER A 364 -15.87 28.09 -8.15
C SER A 364 -15.84 27.68 -6.68
N ILE A 365 -16.52 26.58 -6.30
CA ILE A 365 -16.47 26.01 -4.95
C ILE A 365 -15.09 25.41 -4.65
N LEU A 366 -14.52 24.64 -5.59
CA LEU A 366 -13.19 24.03 -5.42
C LEU A 366 -12.10 25.09 -5.20
N GLU A 367 -12.14 26.15 -6.01
CA GLU A 367 -11.22 27.29 -5.94
C GLU A 367 -11.37 28.08 -4.64
N ALA A 368 -12.62 28.34 -4.22
CA ALA A 368 -12.91 29.07 -2.98
C ALA A 368 -12.47 28.32 -1.72
N ALA A 369 -12.46 26.98 -1.75
CA ALA A 369 -12.02 26.17 -0.63
C ALA A 369 -10.52 26.29 -0.34
N GLY A 370 -9.69 26.53 -1.37
CA GLY A 370 -8.24 26.75 -1.25
C GLY A 370 -7.42 25.55 -0.75
N ASN A 371 -8.06 24.40 -0.52
CA ASN A 371 -7.45 23.15 -0.07
C ASN A 371 -7.56 22.01 -1.11
N VAL A 372 -8.22 22.23 -2.25
CA VAL A 372 -8.28 21.28 -3.36
C VAL A 372 -6.96 21.34 -4.13
N ILE A 373 -6.31 20.18 -4.28
CA ILE A 373 -4.97 20.07 -4.91
C ILE A 373 -4.98 19.29 -6.22
N ALA A 374 -6.07 18.59 -6.54
CA ALA A 374 -6.25 17.90 -7.81
C ALA A 374 -7.71 17.52 -8.05
N VAL A 375 -8.06 17.35 -9.33
CA VAL A 375 -9.29 16.76 -9.80
C VAL A 375 -8.97 15.61 -10.76
N VAL A 376 -9.54 14.42 -10.55
CA VAL A 376 -9.32 13.22 -11.37
C VAL A 376 -10.64 12.75 -11.98
N GLN A 377 -10.63 12.46 -13.29
CA GLN A 377 -11.83 12.28 -14.11
C GLN A 377 -11.66 11.17 -15.17
N GLY A 378 -12.77 10.74 -15.78
CA GLY A 378 -12.82 9.72 -16.83
C GLY A 378 -13.60 10.18 -18.06
N HIS A 379 -14.47 9.31 -18.59
CA HIS A 379 -15.51 9.57 -19.60
C HIS A 379 -15.03 9.87 -21.03
N ILE A 380 -13.87 10.51 -21.19
CA ILE A 380 -13.35 10.88 -22.52
C ILE A 380 -12.45 9.82 -23.16
N HIS A 381 -12.18 8.72 -22.46
CA HIS A 381 -11.32 7.63 -22.93
C HIS A 381 -9.93 8.09 -23.40
N ALA A 382 -9.42 9.19 -22.82
CA ALA A 382 -8.19 9.81 -23.25
C ALA A 382 -7.51 10.54 -22.11
N ASP A 383 -6.19 10.53 -22.17
CA ASP A 383 -5.37 11.32 -21.25
C ASP A 383 -5.53 12.81 -21.53
N LEU A 384 -5.94 13.56 -20.50
CA LEU A 384 -6.03 15.01 -20.51
C LEU A 384 -5.39 15.57 -19.24
N PHE A 385 -4.65 16.67 -19.40
CA PHE A 385 -4.12 17.43 -18.28
C PHE A 385 -4.32 18.91 -18.51
N GLU A 386 -4.94 19.58 -17.54
CA GLU A 386 -5.15 21.03 -17.55
C GLU A 386 -4.94 21.59 -16.15
N ILE A 387 -4.47 22.84 -16.04
CA ILE A 387 -4.44 23.56 -14.76
C ILE A 387 -5.36 24.76 -14.87
N ILE A 388 -6.37 24.83 -14.01
CA ILE A 388 -7.32 25.94 -13.92
C ILE A 388 -7.19 26.56 -12.54
N ASN A 389 -6.85 27.85 -12.47
CA ASN A 389 -6.71 28.61 -11.22
C ASN A 389 -5.81 27.94 -10.16
N GLY A 390 -4.77 27.21 -10.61
CA GLY A 390 -3.83 26.50 -9.75
C GLY A 390 -4.24 25.09 -9.35
N ILE A 391 -5.43 24.63 -9.76
CA ILE A 391 -5.88 23.24 -9.54
C ILE A 391 -5.60 22.43 -10.81
N PRO A 392 -4.83 21.33 -10.73
CA PRO A 392 -4.63 20.40 -11.84
C PRO A 392 -5.83 19.45 -12.00
N TYR A 393 -6.25 19.26 -13.24
CA TYR A 393 -7.32 18.38 -13.70
C TYR A 393 -6.72 17.28 -14.57
N PHE A 394 -6.96 16.04 -14.20
CA PHE A 394 -6.53 14.85 -14.91
C PHE A 394 -7.74 14.14 -15.49
N ALA A 395 -7.65 13.68 -16.73
CA ALA A 395 -8.47 12.61 -17.27
C ALA A 395 -7.58 11.44 -17.70
N MET A 396 -8.18 10.26 -17.82
CA MET A 396 -7.46 9.01 -18.06
C MET A 396 -8.00 8.25 -19.27
N GLU A 397 -7.11 7.55 -19.97
CA GLU A 397 -7.50 6.50 -20.93
C GLU A 397 -8.38 5.44 -20.27
N ALA A 398 -9.36 4.95 -21.03
CA ALA A 398 -10.32 3.95 -20.56
C ALA A 398 -9.74 2.54 -20.57
N MET A 399 -10.12 1.72 -19.59
CA MET A 399 -9.64 0.34 -19.51
C MET A 399 -10.17 -0.54 -20.64
N VAL A 400 -11.35 -0.21 -21.18
CA VAL A 400 -11.97 -0.95 -22.29
C VAL A 400 -11.26 -0.78 -23.63
N ASP A 401 -10.48 0.27 -23.82
CA ASP A 401 -9.92 0.65 -25.12
C ASP A 401 -8.70 -0.21 -25.50
N GLY A 402 -8.55 -0.47 -26.81
CA GLY A 402 -7.38 -1.13 -27.40
C GLY A 402 -7.28 -2.63 -27.12
N GLU A 403 -6.60 -3.41 -27.97
CA GLU A 403 -6.56 -4.88 -27.89
C GLU A 403 -5.63 -5.39 -26.77
N GLY A 404 -6.06 -6.45 -26.08
CA GLY A 404 -5.24 -7.24 -25.17
C GLY A 404 -4.82 -6.55 -23.86
N LEU A 405 -4.17 -7.34 -22.99
CA LEU A 405 -3.75 -6.89 -21.65
C LEU A 405 -2.76 -5.73 -21.66
N SER A 406 -1.95 -5.59 -22.72
CA SER A 406 -1.06 -4.44 -22.89
C SER A 406 -1.81 -3.12 -23.04
N SER A 407 -3.12 -3.15 -23.26
CA SER A 407 -3.99 -1.98 -23.35
C SER A 407 -4.87 -1.76 -22.12
N ALA A 408 -4.75 -2.62 -21.09
CA ALA A 408 -5.45 -2.41 -19.83
C ALA A 408 -4.89 -1.17 -19.09
N THR A 409 -5.71 -0.14 -18.94
CA THR A 409 -5.30 1.12 -18.30
C THR A 409 -5.63 1.13 -16.81
N TYR A 410 -4.66 1.61 -16.04
CA TYR A 410 -4.76 1.96 -14.63
C TYR A 410 -3.60 2.92 -14.33
N ALA A 411 -3.67 3.65 -13.22
CA ALA A 411 -2.66 4.62 -12.84
C ALA A 411 -2.44 4.62 -11.32
N LEU A 412 -1.26 5.12 -10.94
CA LEU A 412 -0.98 5.52 -9.58
C LEU A 412 -1.01 7.05 -9.51
N PHE A 413 -1.70 7.55 -8.50
CA PHE A 413 -1.80 8.97 -8.22
C PHE A 413 -1.14 9.27 -6.88
N TRP A 414 -0.16 10.17 -6.84
CA TRP A 414 0.44 10.64 -5.59
C TRP A 414 0.07 12.09 -5.31
N ALA A 415 -0.03 12.39 -4.01
CA ALA A 415 -0.15 13.74 -3.48
C ALA A 415 0.79 13.90 -2.29
N PHE A 416 1.46 15.05 -2.21
CA PHE A 416 2.37 15.40 -1.13
C PHE A 416 1.80 16.57 -0.31
N ALA A 417 2.16 16.65 0.97
CA ALA A 417 1.58 17.67 1.86
C ALA A 417 1.98 19.11 1.50
N ASN A 418 3.03 19.27 0.68
CA ASN A 418 3.38 20.56 0.08
C ASN A 418 2.41 21.00 -1.05
N GLY A 419 1.46 20.14 -1.43
CA GLY A 419 0.46 20.38 -2.47
C GLY A 419 0.87 19.88 -3.86
N GLU A 420 2.06 19.28 -4.00
CA GLU A 420 2.47 18.67 -5.26
C GLU A 420 1.70 17.38 -5.50
N VAL A 421 1.28 17.17 -6.74
CA VAL A 421 0.54 15.97 -7.16
C VAL A 421 1.12 15.44 -8.45
N GLY A 422 0.88 14.17 -8.73
CA GLY A 422 1.21 13.59 -10.02
C GLY A 422 0.50 12.27 -10.26
N LYS A 423 0.43 11.93 -11.55
CA LYS A 423 -0.11 10.68 -12.06
C LYS A 423 1.02 9.96 -12.77
N LEU A 424 1.27 8.70 -12.41
CA LEU A 424 2.04 7.78 -13.26
C LEU A 424 1.02 6.96 -14.05
N GLY A 425 0.85 7.34 -15.31
CA GLY A 425 -0.04 6.68 -16.26
C GLY A 425 0.61 5.45 -16.91
N GLU A 426 -0.26 4.45 -17.10
CA GLU A 426 -0.36 3.51 -18.23
C GLU A 426 0.50 2.22 -18.24
N ARG A 427 -0.24 1.11 -18.10
CA ARG A 427 0.09 -0.26 -18.54
C ARG A 427 1.25 -0.94 -17.80
N GLY A 428 1.79 -0.33 -16.75
CA GLY A 428 2.95 -0.85 -16.03
C GLY A 428 4.22 -1.04 -16.88
N THR A 429 4.22 -0.67 -18.17
CA THR A 429 5.25 -1.14 -19.13
C THR A 429 5.77 -0.09 -20.11
N ASP A 430 5.08 1.00 -20.49
CA ASP A 430 5.60 1.81 -21.61
C ASP A 430 6.48 3.00 -21.21
N THR A 431 7.77 2.92 -21.54
CA THR A 431 8.65 4.01 -22.03
C THR A 431 9.95 3.34 -22.44
N SER A 432 10.03 2.99 -23.72
CA SER A 432 11.30 2.64 -24.36
C SER A 432 12.24 3.85 -24.32
N ILE A 433 13.33 3.74 -23.54
CA ILE A 433 14.48 4.61 -23.71
C ILE A 433 15.75 3.77 -23.79
N VAL A 434 16.27 3.69 -25.01
CA VAL A 434 17.56 3.07 -25.33
C VAL A 434 18.67 4.03 -24.92
N GLY A 435 19.49 3.60 -23.97
CA GLY A 435 20.73 4.29 -23.60
C GLY A 435 21.70 3.32 -22.96
N SER A 436 22.56 2.69 -23.77
CA SER A 436 23.68 1.91 -23.25
C SER A 436 24.68 2.86 -22.58
N SER A 437 24.79 2.76 -21.26
CA SER A 437 25.95 3.32 -20.57
C SER A 437 26.38 2.39 -19.46
N SER A 438 27.62 1.89 -19.59
CA SER A 438 28.34 1.26 -18.48
C SER A 438 28.34 2.22 -17.29
N PRO A 439 28.19 1.74 -16.04
CA PRO A 439 28.18 2.60 -14.86
C PRO A 439 29.46 3.45 -14.84
N ASN A 440 29.32 4.76 -15.06
CA ASN A 440 30.45 5.68 -15.04
C ASN A 440 31.06 5.66 -13.62
N PRO A 441 32.34 5.29 -13.45
CA PRO A 441 33.01 5.27 -12.14
C PRO A 441 32.93 6.62 -11.39
N ALA A 442 32.84 7.73 -12.14
CA ALA A 442 32.71 9.07 -11.57
C ALA A 442 31.41 9.28 -10.76
N ASN A 443 30.35 8.52 -11.07
CA ASN A 443 29.07 8.61 -10.37
C ASN A 443 29.03 7.78 -9.09
N TRP A 444 30.11 7.04 -8.77
CA TRP A 444 30.24 6.20 -7.58
C TRP A 444 31.27 6.77 -6.58
N SER A 445 31.30 8.10 -6.44
CA SER A 445 32.19 8.78 -5.49
C SER A 445 31.76 8.56 -4.03
N ILE A 446 32.75 8.42 -3.14
CA ILE A 446 32.55 8.27 -1.69
C ILE A 446 32.17 9.63 -1.10
N VAL A 447 31.06 9.68 -0.36
CA VAL A 447 30.59 10.88 0.36
C VAL A 447 30.62 10.60 1.87
N SER A 448 31.01 11.58 2.70
CA SER A 448 31.19 11.40 4.14
C SER A 448 29.85 11.42 4.93
N GLY A 449 29.61 10.42 5.80
CA GLY A 449 28.47 10.39 6.74
C GLY A 449 28.16 9.00 7.32
N SER A 450 27.10 8.88 8.12
CA SER A 450 26.43 7.63 8.56
C SER A 450 25.74 6.90 7.38
N TRP A 451 25.19 5.68 7.59
CA TRP A 451 24.33 4.99 6.61
C TRP A 451 23.28 5.95 6.04
N LYS A 452 23.35 6.24 4.74
CA LYS A 452 22.48 7.20 4.05
C LYS A 452 22.25 6.77 2.62
N ILE A 453 21.04 7.02 2.14
CA ILE A 453 20.71 6.94 0.72
C ILE A 453 21.20 8.21 0.02
N ALA A 454 21.80 8.03 -1.15
CA ALA A 454 22.02 9.11 -2.10
C ALA A 454 21.49 8.69 -3.48
N GLY A 455 20.77 9.61 -4.15
CA GLY A 455 20.17 9.39 -5.48
C GLY A 455 18.68 9.09 -5.46
N PHE A 456 18.06 9.07 -6.64
CA PHE A 456 16.67 8.65 -6.84
C PHE A 456 16.60 7.13 -6.98
N LEU A 457 15.64 6.51 -6.30
CA LEU A 457 15.38 5.08 -6.41
C LEU A 457 14.36 4.72 -7.49
N GLN A 458 13.52 5.66 -7.93
CA GLN A 458 12.51 5.41 -8.95
C GLN A 458 12.28 6.63 -9.85
N GLY A 459 12.05 6.35 -11.14
CA GLY A 459 11.81 7.33 -12.18
C GLY A 459 13.01 7.48 -13.13
N TYR A 460 12.71 7.75 -14.40
CA TYR A 460 13.72 8.08 -15.41
C TYR A 460 14.54 9.28 -14.88
N PRO A 461 15.84 9.13 -14.57
CA PRO A 461 16.61 10.27 -14.13
C PRO A 461 16.69 11.26 -15.30
N PRO A 462 16.48 12.56 -15.08
CA PRO A 462 16.51 13.56 -16.15
C PRO A 462 17.89 13.68 -16.84
N ALA A 463 18.89 12.94 -16.35
CA ALA A 463 20.20 12.77 -16.95
C ALA A 463 20.73 11.33 -16.74
N ALA A 464 21.51 10.82 -17.70
CA ALA A 464 22.17 9.53 -17.60
C ALA A 464 23.03 9.41 -16.32
N GLY A 465 22.85 8.32 -15.56
CA GLY A 465 23.77 7.90 -14.50
C GLY A 465 23.41 8.27 -13.05
N GLN A 466 22.14 8.51 -12.72
CA GLN A 466 21.70 8.56 -11.31
C GLN A 466 21.27 7.17 -10.86
N TYR A 467 21.80 6.71 -9.72
CA TYR A 467 21.57 5.38 -9.14
C TYR A 467 21.17 5.50 -7.67
N ALA A 468 20.40 4.52 -7.20
CA ALA A 468 20.18 4.27 -5.79
C ALA A 468 21.44 3.68 -5.14
N ARG A 469 21.95 4.33 -4.09
CA ARG A 469 23.11 3.81 -3.38
C ARG A 469 23.09 4.15 -1.91
N LEU A 470 23.52 3.17 -1.14
CA LEU A 470 23.73 3.23 0.28
C LEU A 470 25.21 3.52 0.56
N HIS A 471 25.47 4.62 1.26
CA HIS A 471 26.81 5.04 1.65
C HIS A 471 27.07 4.75 3.12
N SER A 472 28.23 4.21 3.47
CA SER A 472 28.64 4.03 4.87
C SER A 472 30.14 4.08 5.08
N LYS A 473 30.57 4.79 6.12
CA LYS A 473 31.90 4.64 6.73
C LYS A 473 31.95 3.56 7.82
N GLN A 474 30.80 3.01 8.19
CA GLN A 474 30.80 1.85 9.09
C GLN A 474 31.37 0.66 8.34
N SER A 475 32.01 -0.23 9.10
CA SER A 475 32.60 -1.41 8.52
C SER A 475 31.53 -2.30 7.88
N PHE A 476 31.85 -2.84 6.72
CA PHE A 476 31.15 -3.97 6.12
C PHE A 476 31.55 -5.31 6.77
N GLU A 477 32.37 -5.28 7.84
CA GLU A 477 32.72 -6.48 8.58
C GLU A 477 31.52 -7.00 9.38
N ASN A 478 31.05 -8.20 9.02
CA ASN A 478 29.94 -8.90 9.68
C ASN A 478 28.60 -8.16 9.54
N VAL A 479 28.22 -7.80 8.31
CA VAL A 479 26.92 -7.19 8.00
C VAL A 479 26.15 -8.02 6.98
N ALA A 480 24.82 -7.94 7.05
CA ALA A 480 23.94 -8.39 5.98
C ALA A 480 23.15 -7.17 5.48
N ILE A 481 23.15 -6.98 4.17
CA ILE A 481 22.32 -5.99 3.47
C ILE A 481 21.24 -6.75 2.73
N ARG A 482 19.98 -6.42 3.02
CA ARG A 482 18.79 -7.08 2.48
C ARG A 482 17.91 -6.05 1.79
N TRP A 483 17.37 -6.39 0.63
CA TRP A 483 16.43 -5.54 -0.10
C TRP A 483 15.56 -6.38 -1.02
N LYS A 484 14.38 -5.87 -1.36
CA LYS A 484 13.54 -6.49 -2.39
C LYS A 484 13.71 -5.79 -3.73
N GLN A 485 13.80 -6.57 -4.80
CA GLN A 485 14.01 -6.06 -6.15
C GLN A 485 13.28 -6.88 -7.21
N GLN A 486 12.68 -6.19 -8.18
CA GLN A 486 12.07 -6.77 -9.37
C GLN A 486 12.49 -6.01 -10.62
N SER A 487 12.69 -6.73 -11.73
CA SER A 487 12.78 -6.17 -13.07
C SER A 487 11.39 -5.95 -13.66
N LEU A 488 11.04 -4.73 -14.07
CA LEU A 488 9.69 -4.39 -14.55
C LEU A 488 9.57 -4.40 -16.09
N VAL A 489 10.65 -4.73 -16.81
CA VAL A 489 10.67 -4.80 -18.27
C VAL A 489 11.54 -5.97 -18.73
N ASP A 490 11.13 -6.58 -19.84
CA ASP A 490 11.94 -7.57 -20.54
C ASP A 490 13.31 -6.94 -20.89
N TYR A 491 14.38 -7.73 -20.78
CA TYR A 491 15.77 -7.35 -21.02
C TYR A 491 16.47 -6.55 -19.93
N THR A 492 15.90 -6.35 -18.74
CA THR A 492 16.62 -5.79 -17.59
C THR A 492 16.86 -6.79 -16.47
N SER A 493 17.98 -6.64 -15.77
CA SER A 493 18.51 -7.60 -14.81
C SER A 493 18.76 -6.95 -13.45
N ILE A 494 18.59 -7.73 -12.39
CA ILE A 494 18.99 -7.37 -11.03
C ILE A 494 20.51 -7.31 -10.96
N ALA A 495 21.02 -6.21 -10.42
CA ALA A 495 22.44 -6.05 -10.20
C ALA A 495 22.71 -5.24 -8.94
N PHE A 496 23.90 -5.44 -8.37
CA PHE A 496 24.39 -4.60 -7.30
C PHE A 496 25.91 -4.44 -7.40
N ARG A 497 26.41 -3.40 -6.75
CA ARG A 497 27.84 -3.09 -6.71
C ARG A 497 28.28 -2.73 -5.31
N ILE A 498 29.37 -3.34 -4.84
CA ILE A 498 30.05 -2.97 -3.60
C ILE A 498 31.38 -2.33 -3.98
N GLN A 499 31.71 -1.18 -3.41
CA GLN A 499 32.89 -0.43 -3.81
C GLN A 499 33.52 0.33 -2.64
N ASP A 500 34.85 0.38 -2.62
CA ASP A 500 35.67 1.32 -1.84
C ASP A 500 36.51 2.24 -2.77
N GLU A 501 37.55 2.87 -2.23
CA GLU A 501 38.45 3.76 -3.01
C GLU A 501 39.27 3.02 -4.07
N ASN A 502 39.55 1.72 -3.89
CA ASN A 502 40.53 0.94 -4.65
C ASN A 502 39.90 -0.23 -5.43
N ASN A 503 38.83 -0.83 -4.91
CA ASN A 503 38.23 -2.07 -5.36
C ASN A 503 36.73 -1.92 -5.59
N TYR A 504 36.20 -2.67 -6.56
CA TYR A 504 34.76 -2.89 -6.64
C TYR A 504 34.42 -4.33 -7.02
N TYR A 505 33.34 -4.80 -6.42
CA TYR A 505 32.69 -6.08 -6.65
C TYR A 505 31.32 -5.81 -7.25
N TYR A 506 30.95 -6.66 -8.18
CA TYR A 506 29.75 -6.48 -8.98
C TYR A 506 29.06 -7.82 -9.17
N TYR A 507 27.75 -7.83 -8.97
CA TYR A 507 26.89 -8.95 -9.31
C TYR A 507 25.88 -8.51 -10.36
N HIS A 508 25.56 -9.42 -11.28
CA HIS A 508 24.57 -9.22 -12.33
C HIS A 508 23.91 -10.54 -12.72
N CYS A 509 22.59 -10.64 -12.54
CA CYS A 509 21.88 -11.90 -12.75
C CYS A 509 21.90 -12.38 -14.21
N THR A 510 21.96 -11.54 -15.25
CA THR A 510 22.06 -12.08 -16.63
C THR A 510 23.33 -12.90 -16.90
N HIS A 511 24.35 -12.79 -16.04
CA HIS A 511 25.55 -13.61 -16.14
C HIS A 511 25.71 -14.56 -14.95
N ASP A 512 24.83 -14.44 -13.95
CA ASP A 512 24.87 -15.14 -12.67
C ASP A 512 26.28 -15.27 -12.11
N GLU A 513 26.97 -14.15 -11.91
CA GLU A 513 28.35 -14.19 -11.47
C GLU A 513 28.76 -13.00 -10.63
N ILE A 514 29.68 -13.24 -9.72
CA ILE A 514 30.41 -12.22 -8.99
C ILE A 514 31.64 -11.85 -9.83
N ARG A 515 31.75 -10.57 -10.16
CA ARG A 515 32.89 -9.99 -10.86
C ARG A 515 33.64 -9.02 -9.95
N LYS A 516 34.95 -8.95 -10.13
CA LYS A 516 35.86 -8.04 -9.42
C LYS A 516 36.63 -7.18 -10.40
N TYR A 517 36.86 -5.92 -10.05
CA TYR A 517 37.80 -5.07 -10.77
C TYR A 517 39.22 -5.28 -10.29
N GLN A 518 40.12 -5.55 -11.24
CA GLN A 518 41.54 -5.70 -10.95
C GLN A 518 42.34 -5.28 -12.19
N ASN A 519 43.41 -4.49 -12.00
CA ASN A 519 44.35 -4.14 -13.08
C ASN A 519 43.72 -3.53 -14.35
N ALA A 520 42.76 -2.61 -14.19
CA ALA A 520 42.04 -1.98 -15.29
C ALA A 520 41.14 -2.92 -16.13
N SER A 521 40.85 -4.11 -15.64
CA SER A 521 39.85 -5.03 -16.21
C SER A 521 38.89 -5.56 -15.15
N THR A 522 37.78 -6.14 -15.60
CA THR A 522 36.83 -6.86 -14.75
C THR A 522 37.02 -8.36 -14.99
N ILE A 523 37.15 -9.13 -13.92
CA ILE A 523 37.29 -10.60 -13.96
C ILE A 523 36.14 -11.27 -13.21
N THR A 524 35.71 -12.43 -13.68
CA THR A 524 34.79 -13.31 -12.96
C THR A 524 35.53 -14.03 -11.85
N ILE A 525 34.98 -13.99 -10.64
CA ILE A 525 35.55 -14.67 -9.47
C ILE A 525 34.64 -15.81 -8.95
N MET A 526 33.35 -15.81 -9.32
CA MET A 526 32.42 -16.88 -8.99
C MET A 526 31.21 -16.88 -9.93
N GLU A 527 30.79 -18.06 -10.39
CA GLU A 527 29.47 -18.29 -11.00
C GLU A 527 28.46 -18.67 -9.91
N LEU A 528 27.21 -18.27 -10.08
CA LEU A 528 26.08 -18.43 -9.17
C LEU A 528 24.94 -19.20 -9.85
N SER A 529 23.93 -19.57 -9.07
CA SER A 529 22.69 -20.13 -9.63
C SER A 529 21.83 -19.05 -10.29
N GLU A 530 21.15 -19.43 -11.37
CA GLU A 530 20.22 -18.56 -12.12
C GLU A 530 18.98 -18.23 -11.28
N ILE A 531 18.45 -17.02 -11.49
CA ILE A 531 17.21 -16.53 -10.88
C ILE A 531 16.27 -15.95 -11.93
N ASP A 532 14.96 -15.99 -11.67
CA ASP A 532 13.94 -15.41 -12.56
C ASP A 532 13.75 -13.92 -12.28
N GLU A 533 14.53 -13.08 -12.96
CA GLU A 533 14.52 -11.63 -12.78
C GLU A 533 13.16 -10.94 -12.99
N THR A 534 12.17 -11.61 -13.60
CA THR A 534 10.81 -11.09 -13.78
C THR A 534 9.98 -11.13 -12.50
N LEU A 535 10.37 -11.96 -11.54
CA LEU A 535 9.73 -12.08 -10.24
C LEU A 535 10.30 -11.05 -9.27
N LEU A 536 9.47 -10.70 -8.29
CA LEU A 536 9.95 -9.93 -7.16
C LEU A 536 10.75 -10.84 -6.23
N HIS A 537 12.04 -10.55 -6.10
CA HIS A 537 12.95 -11.31 -5.26
C HIS A 537 13.37 -10.52 -4.02
N THR A 538 13.61 -11.24 -2.92
CA THR A 538 14.34 -10.69 -1.78
C THR A 538 15.81 -11.06 -1.89
N MET A 539 16.64 -10.06 -2.15
CA MET A 539 18.09 -10.21 -2.24
C MET A 539 18.72 -9.97 -0.88
N GLU A 540 19.73 -10.76 -0.53
CA GLU A 540 20.57 -10.51 0.64
C GLU A 540 22.05 -10.71 0.29
N VAL A 541 22.89 -9.78 0.71
CA VAL A 541 24.34 -9.90 0.61
C VAL A 541 24.94 -9.87 1.99
N ARG A 542 25.69 -10.92 2.32
CA ARG A 542 26.39 -11.07 3.59
C ARG A 542 27.87 -10.85 3.39
N LEU A 543 28.45 -10.03 4.25
CA LEU A 543 29.88 -9.71 4.26
C LEU A 543 30.42 -10.07 5.65
N PHE A 544 31.34 -11.02 5.72
CA PHE A 544 31.93 -11.46 6.98
C PHE A 544 33.36 -11.97 6.80
N GLY A 545 34.30 -11.39 7.55
CA GLY A 545 35.72 -11.62 7.31
C GLY A 545 36.10 -11.23 5.87
N THR A 546 36.68 -12.18 5.14
CA THR A 546 37.00 -12.04 3.70
C THR A 546 35.94 -12.67 2.80
N HIS A 547 34.77 -13.03 3.33
CA HIS A 547 33.74 -13.75 2.59
C HIS A 547 32.62 -12.81 2.14
N ILE A 548 32.19 -12.97 0.89
CA ILE A 548 30.94 -12.43 0.35
C ILE A 548 30.01 -13.58 -0.03
N GLU A 549 28.79 -13.57 0.46
CA GLU A 549 27.74 -14.55 0.14
C GLU A 549 26.49 -13.82 -0.36
N ILE A 550 25.89 -14.32 -1.45
CA ILE A 550 24.69 -13.76 -2.08
C ILE A 550 23.55 -14.76 -1.94
N LEU A 551 22.40 -14.26 -1.50
CA LEU A 551 21.17 -15.01 -1.38
C LEU A 551 20.07 -14.35 -2.21
N CYS A 552 19.16 -15.18 -2.70
CA CYS A 552 17.92 -14.78 -3.34
C CYS A 552 16.78 -15.62 -2.75
N ASP A 553 15.73 -14.96 -2.28
CA ASP A 553 14.59 -15.57 -1.59
C ASP A 553 15.01 -16.53 -0.47
N ASP A 554 16.05 -16.12 0.26
CA ASP A 554 16.65 -16.83 1.39
C ASP A 554 17.43 -18.10 1.06
N GLU A 555 17.56 -18.42 -0.23
CA GLU A 555 18.43 -19.49 -0.74
C GLU A 555 19.80 -18.94 -1.12
N VAL A 556 20.86 -19.68 -0.80
CA VAL A 556 22.23 -19.29 -1.15
C VAL A 556 22.48 -19.52 -2.63
N LEU A 557 22.74 -18.43 -3.37
CA LEU A 557 23.14 -18.50 -4.77
C LEU A 557 24.63 -18.89 -4.91
N GLY A 558 25.46 -18.41 -3.98
CA GLY A 558 26.89 -18.72 -3.89
C GLY A 558 27.66 -17.66 -3.08
N GLY A 559 28.94 -17.94 -2.81
CA GLY A 559 29.81 -17.03 -2.06
C GLY A 559 31.30 -17.38 -2.17
N VAL A 560 32.15 -16.37 -2.08
CA VAL A 560 33.60 -16.48 -2.34
C VAL A 560 34.41 -15.73 -1.28
N ASP A 561 35.57 -16.31 -0.93
CA ASP A 561 36.58 -15.64 -0.10
C ASP A 561 37.52 -14.80 -0.99
N ASP A 562 37.62 -13.51 -0.69
CA ASP A 562 38.56 -12.60 -1.35
C ASP A 562 39.08 -11.56 -0.36
N GLY A 563 40.41 -11.45 -0.25
CA GLY A 563 41.08 -10.55 0.69
C GLY A 563 40.99 -9.07 0.33
N ASP A 564 40.56 -8.73 -0.88
CA ASP A 564 40.39 -7.35 -1.33
C ASP A 564 38.93 -6.86 -1.17
N LEU A 565 38.07 -7.61 -0.47
CA LEU A 565 36.69 -7.18 -0.19
C LEU A 565 36.69 -5.82 0.51
N PRO A 566 35.82 -4.88 0.08
CA PRO A 566 35.70 -3.59 0.72
C PRO A 566 35.39 -3.70 2.21
N GLU A 567 36.27 -3.15 3.06
CA GLU A 567 36.03 -3.07 4.51
C GLU A 567 34.99 -1.99 4.86
N SER A 568 34.75 -1.02 3.95
CA SER A 568 33.72 0.03 4.03
C SER A 568 33.54 0.68 2.66
N GLY A 569 32.51 1.51 2.45
CA GLY A 569 32.36 2.27 1.20
C GLY A 569 30.91 2.49 0.77
N SER A 570 30.60 2.16 -0.49
CA SER A 570 29.26 2.30 -1.06
C SER A 570 28.73 0.97 -1.58
N ILE A 571 27.44 0.74 -1.37
CA ILE A 571 26.68 -0.34 -1.98
C ILE A 571 25.62 0.28 -2.88
N GLY A 572 25.59 -0.16 -4.13
CA GLY A 572 24.68 0.28 -5.15
C GLY A 572 23.66 -0.78 -5.50
N PHE A 573 22.41 -0.38 -5.62
CA PHE A 573 21.34 -1.23 -6.12
C PHE A 573 20.97 -0.75 -7.52
N LEU A 574 20.92 -1.65 -8.50
CA LEU A 574 20.76 -1.29 -9.91
C LEU A 574 19.93 -2.31 -10.67
N VAL A 575 19.28 -1.80 -11.72
CA VAL A 575 18.67 -2.60 -12.78
C VAL A 575 19.45 -2.32 -14.07
N TRP A 576 19.84 -3.37 -14.80
CA TRP A 576 20.72 -3.27 -15.98
C TRP A 576 20.13 -3.92 -17.24
N PRO A 577 20.15 -3.26 -18.42
CA PRO A 577 20.51 -1.86 -18.67
C PRO A 577 19.62 -0.92 -17.85
N PRO A 578 19.98 0.38 -17.72
CA PRO A 578 19.16 1.32 -16.97
C PRO A 578 17.70 1.27 -17.46
N GLY A 579 16.80 0.84 -16.58
CA GLY A 579 15.42 0.53 -16.94
C GLY A 579 14.49 0.55 -15.73
N LYS A 580 13.23 0.15 -15.94
CA LYS A 580 12.20 0.19 -14.89
C LYS A 580 12.49 -0.91 -13.87
N GLY A 581 12.81 -0.51 -12.64
CA GLY A 581 13.03 -1.41 -11.51
C GLY A 581 12.20 -0.99 -10.31
N ALA A 582 11.72 -1.97 -9.55
CA ALA A 582 11.13 -1.73 -8.25
C ALA A 582 12.13 -2.12 -7.15
N GLN A 583 12.56 -1.17 -6.32
CA GLN A 583 13.14 -1.45 -4.99
C GLN A 583 12.12 -1.04 -3.92
N MET A 584 11.99 -1.86 -2.86
CA MET A 584 10.88 -1.75 -1.90
C MET A 584 11.33 -1.33 -0.51
N ASP A 585 12.40 -1.93 -0.01
CA ASP A 585 13.01 -1.61 1.27
C ASP A 585 14.49 -1.97 1.21
N VAL A 586 15.32 -1.23 1.96
CA VAL A 586 16.71 -1.59 2.19
C VAL A 586 16.94 -1.67 3.70
N CYS A 587 17.47 -2.80 4.11
CA CYS A 587 17.73 -3.12 5.50
C CYS A 587 19.22 -3.45 5.65
N VAL A 588 19.86 -2.89 6.68
CA VAL A 588 21.19 -3.32 7.11
C VAL A 588 21.08 -3.87 8.51
N ARG A 589 21.67 -5.04 8.75
CA ARG A 589 21.81 -5.65 10.07
C ARG A 589 23.21 -6.16 10.33
N LYS A 590 23.49 -6.39 11.62
CA LYS A 590 24.63 -7.20 12.05
C LYS A 590 24.44 -8.63 11.56
N TYR A 591 25.53 -9.28 11.24
CA TYR A 591 25.57 -10.68 10.82
C TYR A 591 26.56 -11.47 11.67
N THR A 592 26.31 -12.75 11.88
CA THR A 592 27.28 -13.68 12.43
C THR A 592 27.12 -15.04 11.75
N SER A 593 28.22 -15.78 11.65
CA SER A 593 28.21 -17.11 11.05
C SER A 593 28.71 -18.16 12.05
N PRO A 594 27.95 -19.25 12.31
CA PRO A 594 26.55 -19.44 11.89
C PRO A 594 25.60 -18.48 12.63
N GLU A 595 24.45 -18.19 12.02
CA GLU A 595 23.35 -17.44 12.65
C GLU A 595 22.84 -18.15 13.92
N PRO A 596 22.25 -17.41 14.88
CA PRO A 596 21.56 -18.00 16.02
C PRO A 596 20.43 -18.93 15.56
N GLU A 597 20.26 -20.05 16.26
CA GLU A 597 19.12 -20.94 16.04
C GLU A 597 17.89 -20.41 16.77
N VAL A 598 16.73 -20.45 16.10
CA VAL A 598 15.46 -19.97 16.63
C VAL A 598 14.47 -21.13 16.70
N VAL A 599 13.80 -21.26 17.85
CA VAL A 599 12.70 -22.20 18.05
C VAL A 599 11.47 -21.43 18.54
N ILE A 600 10.40 -21.48 17.74
CA ILE A 600 9.09 -20.95 18.10
C ILE A 600 8.31 -22.05 18.83
N GLY A 601 7.90 -21.76 20.07
CA GLY A 601 7.15 -22.67 20.91
C GLY A 601 5.68 -22.79 20.51
N SER A 602 5.00 -23.73 21.17
CA SER A 602 3.55 -23.89 21.06
C SER A 602 2.80 -22.66 21.58
N GLU A 603 1.60 -22.45 21.07
CA GLU A 603 0.67 -21.46 21.59
C GLU A 603 0.30 -21.75 23.05
N GLU A 604 0.31 -20.69 23.85
CA GLU A 604 -0.14 -20.66 25.23
C GLU A 604 -1.41 -19.81 25.29
N THR A 605 -2.42 -20.29 26.02
CA THR A 605 -3.64 -19.55 26.38
C THR A 605 -3.64 -19.25 27.88
N SER A 606 -4.22 -18.11 28.27
CA SER A 606 -4.18 -17.60 29.65
C SER A 606 -5.13 -18.31 30.61
#